data_AF-A0A4D6DP34-F1
#
_entry.id   AF-A0A4D6DP34-F1
#
_cell.length_a   1.000
_cell.length_b   1.000
_cell.length_c   1.000
_cell.angle_alpha   90.00
_cell.angle_beta   90.00
_cell.angle_gamma   90.00
#
_symmetry.space_group_name_H-M   'P 1'
#
loop_
_entity.id
_entity.type
_entity.pdbx_description
1 polymer ?
#
loop_
_entity_poly.entity_id
_entity_poly.type
_entity_poly.pdbx_seq_one_letter_code
_entity_poly.pdbx_strand_id
1 'polypeptide(L)'
;YDPEAGNFPTSAVFLWTFISIFALWIGISVVLYVYGQMKEQPVDVFDASEGVSGHSLTTSDLENGYVRPTQRATYKFFALAIIVFGLQVLAGVISATDFMRFGINLNDLIPFSVSRSYHTLLQIFWFFMCWVGYTIFFLPRLAKVPKGQKFFINLLFFMACVVAVGAVSGIYVGQRGWISDELSYWFGSQGWEFIELGRFFQWVLLAGFTLWIFIIYRAVKPWLSRKNFWSVPAWLLWGSGVMVLFLFFSVLMVPEDNFAVSDYWRWMTVHMWVEVTFEVFTTVIVAYLLVQMGLVTRLMAERIIFLAVMLFLVTALNGISH
;
A
#
# COMPACT_ATOMS: atom_id res chain seq x y z
N TYR A 1 19.52 -21.86 13.11
CA TYR A 1 20.50 -22.93 12.87
C TYR A 1 21.42 -22.96 14.07
N ASP A 2 21.42 -24.08 14.80
CA ASP A 2 22.20 -24.23 16.04
C ASP A 2 22.62 -25.71 16.17
N PRO A 3 23.81 -26.08 15.65
CA PRO A 3 24.31 -27.46 15.71
C PRO A 3 24.48 -28.01 17.12
N GLU A 4 24.82 -27.16 18.09
CA GLU A 4 25.05 -27.59 19.48
C GLU A 4 23.75 -28.01 20.16
N ALA A 5 22.64 -27.36 19.81
CA ALA A 5 21.29 -27.76 20.21
C ALA A 5 20.68 -28.85 19.32
N GLY A 6 21.41 -29.37 18.32
CA GLY A 6 20.90 -30.35 17.35
C GLY A 6 19.95 -29.78 16.30
N ASN A 7 19.87 -28.46 16.15
CA ASN A 7 18.97 -27.78 15.23
C ASN A 7 19.59 -27.67 13.82
N PHE A 8 19.32 -28.69 13.01
CA PHE A 8 19.62 -28.73 11.58
C PHE A 8 18.34 -28.57 10.73
N PRO A 9 18.44 -28.12 9.46
CA PRO A 9 17.29 -28.11 8.55
C PRO A 9 16.71 -29.51 8.40
N THR A 10 15.38 -29.63 8.53
CA THR A 10 14.70 -30.91 8.40
C THR A 10 14.67 -31.36 6.93
N SER A 11 14.45 -32.65 6.67
CA SER A 11 14.31 -33.18 5.31
C SER A 11 13.19 -32.48 4.52
N ALA A 12 12.15 -32.01 5.20
CA ALA A 12 11.06 -31.25 4.59
C ALA A 12 11.54 -29.91 4.01
N VAL A 13 12.47 -29.21 4.67
CA VAL A 13 13.04 -27.95 4.16
C VAL A 13 13.68 -28.19 2.80
N PHE A 14 14.56 -29.19 2.69
CA PHE A 14 15.21 -29.51 1.42
C PHE A 14 14.22 -29.91 0.33
N LEU A 15 13.26 -30.79 0.65
CA LEU A 15 12.27 -31.26 -0.31
C LEU A 15 11.43 -30.09 -0.89
N TRP A 16 10.89 -29.24 -0.02
CA TRP A 16 10.06 -28.12 -0.44
C TRP A 16 10.84 -27.02 -1.15
N THR A 17 12.14 -26.83 -0.86
CA THR A 17 12.99 -25.91 -1.65
C THR A 17 13.07 -26.34 -3.12
N PHE A 18 13.30 -27.62 -3.42
CA PHE A 18 13.38 -28.07 -4.82
C PHE A 18 12.01 -28.07 -5.50
N ILE A 19 10.96 -28.48 -4.78
CA ILE A 19 9.58 -28.43 -5.30
C ILE A 19 9.18 -26.99 -5.64
N SER A 20 9.49 -26.01 -4.77
CA SER A 20 9.09 -24.61 -5.00
C SER A 20 9.83 -23.99 -6.19
N ILE A 21 11.12 -24.28 -6.38
CA ILE A 21 11.88 -23.84 -7.56
C ILE A 21 11.28 -24.43 -8.85
N PHE A 22 10.95 -25.72 -8.85
CA PHE A 22 10.35 -26.36 -10.02
C PHE A 22 8.94 -25.82 -10.31
N ALA A 23 8.13 -25.61 -9.27
CA ALA A 23 6.81 -25.00 -9.39
C ALA A 23 6.89 -23.57 -9.94
N LEU A 24 7.89 -22.77 -9.51
CA LEU A 24 8.15 -21.44 -10.05
C LEU A 24 8.48 -21.49 -11.55
N TRP A 25 9.35 -22.42 -11.96
CA TRP A 25 9.69 -22.60 -13.37
C TRP A 25 8.48 -22.96 -14.24
N ILE A 26 7.61 -23.88 -13.76
CA ILE A 26 6.35 -24.20 -14.43
C ILE A 26 5.46 -22.96 -14.49
N GLY A 27 5.29 -22.24 -13.37
CA GLY A 27 4.47 -21.04 -13.28
C GLY A 27 4.89 -19.98 -14.29
N ILE A 28 6.19 -19.68 -14.37
CA ILE A 28 6.74 -18.75 -15.37
C ILE A 28 6.43 -19.24 -16.79
N SER A 29 6.63 -20.53 -17.07
CA SER A 29 6.38 -21.12 -18.40
C SER A 29 4.91 -21.00 -18.81
N VAL A 30 3.98 -21.28 -17.90
CA VAL A 30 2.54 -21.13 -18.13
C VAL A 30 2.16 -19.67 -18.37
N VAL A 31 2.66 -18.74 -17.56
CA VAL A 31 2.40 -17.31 -17.73
C VAL A 31 2.91 -16.80 -19.07
N LEU A 32 4.12 -17.18 -19.48
CA LEU A 32 4.69 -16.81 -20.77
C LEU A 32 3.90 -17.40 -21.95
N TYR A 33 3.43 -18.65 -21.82
CA TYR A 33 2.56 -19.27 -22.82
C TYR A 33 1.21 -18.52 -22.96
N VAL A 34 0.53 -18.24 -21.84
CA VAL A 34 -0.72 -17.48 -21.83
C VAL A 34 -0.53 -16.09 -22.43
N TYR A 35 0.55 -15.40 -22.06
CA TYR A 35 0.89 -14.11 -22.63
C TYR A 35 1.12 -14.18 -24.14
N GLY A 36 1.84 -15.19 -24.63
CA GLY A 36 2.04 -15.45 -26.06
C GLY A 36 0.72 -15.62 -26.81
N GLN A 37 -0.19 -16.44 -26.28
CA GLN A 37 -1.52 -16.66 -26.84
C GLN A 37 -2.39 -15.40 -26.84
N MET A 38 -2.26 -14.54 -25.82
CA MET A 38 -2.96 -13.24 -25.79
C MET A 38 -2.48 -12.29 -26.90
N LYS A 39 -1.19 -12.35 -27.26
CA LYS A 39 -0.60 -11.53 -28.33
C LYS A 39 -1.05 -11.95 -29.73
N GLU A 40 -1.36 -13.23 -29.93
CA GLU A 40 -1.83 -13.78 -31.21
C GLU A 40 -3.29 -13.46 -31.52
N GLN A 41 -4.04 -12.88 -30.57
CA GLN A 41 -5.43 -12.50 -30.80
C GLN A 41 -5.53 -11.35 -31.82
N PRO A 42 -6.58 -11.33 -32.67
CA PRO A 42 -6.75 -10.34 -33.75
C PRO A 42 -7.26 -8.99 -33.22
N VAL A 43 -6.69 -8.53 -32.10
CA VAL A 43 -7.00 -7.26 -31.46
C VAL A 43 -5.67 -6.54 -31.29
N ASP A 44 -5.49 -5.44 -32.02
CA ASP A 44 -4.33 -4.59 -31.77
C ASP A 44 -4.55 -3.83 -30.45
N VAL A 45 -3.94 -4.37 -29.40
CA VAL A 45 -4.01 -3.89 -28.04
C VAL A 45 -3.20 -2.60 -27.81
N PHE A 46 -2.29 -2.27 -28.74
CA PHE A 46 -1.46 -1.07 -28.74
C PHE A 46 -1.93 -0.02 -29.74
N ASP A 47 -2.78 -0.39 -30.71
CA ASP A 47 -3.46 0.58 -31.58
C ASP A 47 -4.51 1.37 -30.79
N ALA A 48 -4.03 2.43 -30.13
CA ALA A 48 -4.85 3.38 -29.41
C ALA A 48 -5.49 4.44 -30.34
N SER A 49 -5.46 4.25 -31.66
CA SER A 49 -6.16 5.13 -32.62
C SER A 49 -7.68 5.20 -32.36
N GLU A 50 -8.27 4.14 -31.77
CA GLU A 50 -9.65 4.11 -31.28
C GLU A 50 -9.81 4.47 -29.78
N GLY A 51 -8.73 4.92 -29.11
CA GLY A 51 -8.76 5.38 -27.72
C GLY A 51 -9.58 6.66 -27.52
N VAL A 52 -9.93 6.98 -26.27
CA VAL A 52 -10.92 8.01 -25.85
C VAL A 52 -10.75 9.40 -26.52
N SER A 53 -9.58 9.72 -27.05
CA SER A 53 -9.25 10.97 -27.74
C SER A 53 -8.65 10.82 -29.15
N GLY A 54 -8.32 9.61 -29.64
CA GLY A 54 -7.64 9.40 -30.93
C GLY A 54 -6.24 10.02 -31.05
N HIS A 55 -5.68 10.55 -29.97
CA HIS A 55 -4.33 11.10 -29.88
C HIS A 55 -3.78 10.94 -28.46
N SER A 56 -2.48 10.71 -28.33
CA SER A 56 -1.79 10.69 -27.04
C SER A 56 -1.81 12.08 -26.40
N LEU A 57 -2.10 12.17 -25.10
CA LEU A 57 -2.08 13.45 -24.37
C LEU A 57 -0.70 14.10 -24.49
N THR A 58 -0.66 15.35 -24.93
CA THR A 58 0.57 16.14 -24.98
C THR A 58 0.78 16.93 -23.69
N THR A 59 2.01 17.39 -23.43
CA THR A 59 2.32 18.26 -22.29
C THR A 59 1.45 19.52 -22.30
N SER A 60 1.21 20.10 -23.48
CA SER A 60 0.34 21.25 -23.66
C SER A 60 -1.13 20.99 -23.27
N ASP A 61 -1.66 19.78 -23.49
CA ASP A 61 -3.02 19.43 -23.10
C ASP A 61 -3.17 19.34 -21.57
N LEU A 62 -2.11 18.88 -20.89
CA LEU A 62 -2.07 18.76 -19.44
C LEU A 62 -1.94 20.14 -18.76
N GLU A 63 -1.12 21.04 -19.29
CA GLU A 63 -0.88 22.38 -18.75
C GLU A 63 -2.10 23.29 -18.87
N ASN A 64 -2.90 23.12 -19.92
CA ASN A 64 -4.13 23.89 -20.14
C ASN A 64 -5.35 23.33 -19.36
N GLY A 65 -5.17 22.26 -18.60
CA GLY A 65 -6.24 21.61 -17.83
C GLY A 65 -6.68 22.41 -16.59
N TYR A 66 -7.99 22.62 -16.42
CA TYR A 66 -8.53 23.22 -15.20
C TYR A 66 -8.36 22.30 -13.98
N VAL A 67 -7.54 22.72 -13.01
CA VAL A 67 -7.37 22.01 -11.74
C VAL A 67 -8.53 22.31 -10.80
N ARG A 68 -9.34 21.29 -10.52
CA ARG A 68 -10.52 21.46 -9.64
C ARG A 68 -10.11 21.67 -8.18
N PRO A 69 -10.93 22.36 -7.35
CA PRO A 69 -10.62 22.58 -5.94
C PRO A 69 -10.39 21.29 -5.13
N THR A 70 -11.04 20.18 -5.48
CA THR A 70 -10.81 18.87 -4.84
C THR A 70 -9.48 18.26 -5.22
N GLN A 71 -8.97 18.51 -6.43
CA GLN A 71 -7.65 18.08 -6.86
C GLN A 71 -6.57 18.91 -6.18
N ARG A 72 -6.73 20.23 -6.13
CA ARG A 72 -5.80 21.10 -5.40
C ARG A 72 -5.72 20.77 -3.90
N ALA A 73 -6.83 20.28 -3.32
CA ALA A 73 -6.84 19.83 -1.92
C ALA A 73 -5.99 18.57 -1.67
N THR A 74 -5.53 17.86 -2.69
CA THR A 74 -4.64 16.70 -2.50
C THR A 74 -3.17 17.07 -2.39
N TYR A 75 -2.78 18.29 -2.79
CA TYR A 75 -1.37 18.74 -2.78
C TYR A 75 -0.73 18.65 -1.39
N LYS A 76 -1.50 18.91 -0.35
CA LYS A 76 -1.06 18.77 1.03
C LYS A 76 -0.71 17.32 1.43
N PHE A 77 -1.32 16.30 0.81
CA PHE A 77 -0.94 14.91 1.06
C PHE A 77 0.45 14.62 0.49
N PHE A 78 0.74 15.11 -0.72
CA PHE A 78 2.08 14.99 -1.30
C PHE A 78 3.12 15.81 -0.53
N ALA A 79 2.78 17.02 -0.08
CA ALA A 79 3.67 17.82 0.77
C ALA A 79 3.99 17.09 2.09
N LEU A 80 2.98 16.52 2.74
CA LEU A 80 3.17 15.70 3.95
C LEU A 80 4.05 14.47 3.65
N ALA A 81 3.81 13.79 2.53
CA ALA A 81 4.61 12.64 2.10
C ALA A 81 6.09 13.00 1.93
N ILE A 82 6.41 14.14 1.31
CA ILE A 82 7.81 14.60 1.13
C ILE A 82 8.49 14.84 2.49
N ILE A 83 7.79 15.48 3.43
CA ILE A 83 8.32 15.75 4.77
C ILE A 83 8.59 14.42 5.49
N VAL A 84 7.62 13.50 5.49
CA VAL A 84 7.74 12.21 6.16
C VAL A 84 8.79 11.32 5.51
N PHE A 85 8.92 11.37 4.18
CA PHE A 85 10.00 10.70 3.45
C PHE A 85 11.37 11.21 3.89
N GLY A 86 11.55 12.53 4.02
CA GLY A 86 12.78 13.11 4.56
C GLY A 86 13.11 12.59 5.97
N LEU A 87 12.11 12.54 6.86
CA LEU A 87 12.27 12.00 8.21
C LEU A 87 12.63 10.50 8.19
N GLN A 88 12.03 9.72 7.29
CA GLN A 88 12.30 8.30 7.11
C GLN A 88 13.75 8.03 6.67
N VAL A 89 14.26 8.80 5.71
CA VAL A 89 15.65 8.71 5.26
C VAL A 89 16.60 9.08 6.39
N LEU A 90 16.34 10.17 7.12
CA LEU A 90 17.15 10.57 8.27
C LEU A 90 17.18 9.49 9.35
N ALA A 91 16.03 8.88 9.68
CA ALA A 91 15.96 7.78 10.64
C ALA A 91 16.77 6.55 10.18
N GLY A 92 16.78 6.26 8.87
CA GLY A 92 17.63 5.21 8.28
C GLY A 92 19.11 5.51 8.41
N VAL A 93 19.52 6.75 8.11
CA VAL A 93 20.92 7.20 8.28
C VAL A 93 21.36 7.08 9.74
N ILE A 94 20.54 7.56 10.69
CA ILE A 94 20.82 7.43 12.13
C ILE A 94 21.00 5.97 12.51
N SER A 95 20.09 5.10 12.10
CA SER A 95 20.17 3.65 12.38
C SER A 95 21.45 3.01 11.80
N ALA A 96 21.90 3.45 10.61
CA ALA A 96 23.12 2.94 9.99
C ALA A 96 24.39 3.39 10.72
N THR A 97 24.41 4.60 11.30
CA THR A 97 25.59 5.13 12.01
C THR A 97 26.01 4.29 13.21
N ASP A 98 25.06 3.61 13.87
CA ASP A 98 25.32 2.71 15.00
C ASP A 98 26.19 1.51 14.61
N PHE A 99 26.11 1.07 13.35
CA PHE A 99 26.93 -0.03 12.83
C PHE A 99 28.29 0.44 12.28
N MET A 100 28.38 1.71 11.83
CA MET A 100 29.60 2.27 11.23
C MET A 100 30.57 2.87 12.26
N ARG A 101 30.09 3.21 13.47
CA ARG A 101 30.88 3.74 14.60
C ARG A 101 31.73 4.98 14.26
N PHE A 102 31.10 6.04 13.76
CA PHE A 102 31.75 7.34 13.45
C PHE A 102 32.23 8.17 14.67
N GLY A 103 32.25 7.60 15.87
CA GLY A 103 32.65 8.29 17.10
C GLY A 103 31.62 9.28 17.68
N ILE A 104 30.47 9.48 17.01
CA ILE A 104 29.32 10.24 17.52
C ILE A 104 28.27 9.23 17.98
N ASN A 105 27.90 9.26 19.26
CA ASN A 105 26.83 8.41 19.78
C ASN A 105 25.48 9.12 19.69
N LEU A 106 24.68 8.79 18.68
CA LEU A 106 23.33 9.35 18.49
C LEU A 106 22.26 8.63 19.33
N ASN A 107 22.59 7.47 19.93
CA ASN A 107 21.63 6.66 20.71
C ASN A 107 21.07 7.37 21.95
N ASP A 108 21.85 8.28 22.54
CA ASP A 108 21.38 9.04 23.71
C ASP A 108 20.16 9.90 23.37
N LEU A 109 20.14 10.45 22.15
CA LEU A 109 19.05 11.27 21.62
C LEU A 109 17.94 10.41 20.99
N ILE A 110 18.29 9.55 20.02
CA ILE A 110 17.35 8.67 19.33
C ILE A 110 17.92 7.24 19.39
N PRO A 111 17.40 6.38 20.27
CA PRO A 111 17.83 4.99 20.34
C PRO A 111 17.58 4.24 19.03
N PHE A 112 18.42 3.24 18.75
CA PHE A 112 18.29 2.38 17.58
C PHE A 112 16.87 1.81 17.38
N SER A 113 16.20 1.39 18.46
CA SER A 113 14.83 0.87 18.38
C SER A 113 13.86 1.90 17.78
N VAL A 114 14.00 3.17 18.18
CA VAL A 114 13.14 4.27 17.75
C VAL A 114 13.48 4.65 16.32
N SER A 115 14.76 4.80 15.99
CA SER A 115 15.17 5.14 14.63
C SER A 115 14.78 4.04 13.62
N ARG A 116 14.90 2.76 14.00
CA ARG A 116 14.40 1.63 13.22
C ARG A 116 12.89 1.73 13.00
N SER A 117 12.11 1.90 14.08
CA SER A 117 10.65 1.99 13.99
C SER A 117 10.18 3.19 13.17
N TYR A 118 10.86 4.33 13.26
CA TYR A 118 10.62 5.46 12.36
C TYR A 118 10.93 5.10 10.92
N HIS A 119 12.07 4.47 10.66
CA HIS A 119 12.45 4.10 9.30
C HIS A 119 11.44 3.16 8.64
N THR A 120 10.97 2.13 9.35
CA THR A 120 10.01 1.14 8.82
C THR A 120 8.60 1.72 8.70
N LEU A 121 8.08 2.36 9.75
CA LEU A 121 6.69 2.84 9.76
C LEU A 121 6.49 4.07 8.87
N LEU A 122 7.42 5.03 8.90
CA LEU A 122 7.31 6.23 8.06
C LEU A 122 7.43 5.88 6.57
N GLN A 123 8.20 4.84 6.22
CA GLN A 123 8.30 4.33 4.85
C GLN A 123 6.92 3.93 4.31
N ILE A 124 6.16 3.20 5.12
CA ILE A 124 4.79 2.82 4.79
C ILE A 124 3.90 4.08 4.72
N PHE A 125 4.00 4.96 5.72
CA PHE A 125 3.11 6.11 5.83
C PHE A 125 3.20 7.07 4.62
N TRP A 126 4.40 7.55 4.25
CA TRP A 126 4.53 8.52 3.16
C TRP A 126 4.10 7.92 1.82
N PHE A 127 4.39 6.63 1.62
CA PHE A 127 4.01 5.89 0.43
C PHE A 127 2.48 5.87 0.27
N PHE A 128 1.74 5.55 1.32
CA PHE A 128 0.27 5.59 1.29
C PHE A 128 -0.29 7.01 1.15
N MET A 129 0.37 8.04 1.69
CA MET A 129 -0.04 9.43 1.47
C MET A 129 0.00 9.82 -0.01
N CYS A 130 1.01 9.35 -0.75
CA CYS A 130 1.09 9.53 -2.21
C CYS A 130 -0.09 8.84 -2.93
N TRP A 131 -0.38 7.59 -2.61
CA TRP A 131 -1.48 6.84 -3.24
C TRP A 131 -2.86 7.40 -2.91
N VAL A 132 -3.10 7.76 -1.65
CA VAL A 132 -4.35 8.42 -1.23
C VAL A 132 -4.50 9.77 -1.93
N GLY A 133 -3.44 10.58 -1.97
CA GLY A 133 -3.43 11.87 -2.67
C GLY A 133 -3.70 11.71 -4.16
N TYR A 134 -3.05 10.75 -4.80
CA TYR A 134 -3.17 10.46 -6.23
C TYR A 134 -4.57 9.93 -6.59
N THR A 135 -5.09 8.98 -5.83
CA THR A 135 -6.44 8.45 -6.08
C THR A 135 -7.50 9.53 -5.96
N ILE A 136 -7.43 10.40 -4.96
CA ILE A 136 -8.38 11.50 -4.84
C ILE A 136 -8.20 12.53 -5.97
N PHE A 137 -6.96 12.78 -6.40
CA PHE A 137 -6.65 13.72 -7.48
C PHE A 137 -7.27 13.29 -8.80
N PHE A 138 -7.37 11.99 -9.07
CA PHE A 138 -7.92 11.51 -10.33
C PHE A 138 -9.45 11.36 -10.32
N LEU A 139 -10.11 11.14 -9.17
CA LEU A 139 -11.57 10.92 -9.10
C LEU A 139 -12.43 11.89 -9.93
N PRO A 140 -12.14 13.21 -9.97
CA PRO A 140 -12.95 14.16 -10.75
C PRO A 140 -12.87 13.99 -12.27
N ARG A 141 -11.92 13.19 -12.79
CA ARG A 141 -11.84 12.82 -14.20
C ARG A 141 -12.79 11.68 -14.55
N LEU A 142 -13.12 10.82 -13.60
CA LEU A 142 -14.07 9.72 -13.82
C LEU A 142 -15.52 10.16 -13.75
N ALA A 143 -15.84 11.02 -12.78
CA ALA A 143 -17.21 11.36 -12.46
C ALA A 143 -17.32 12.78 -11.92
N LYS A 144 -18.54 13.32 -12.01
CA LYS A 144 -18.87 14.61 -11.44
C LYS A 144 -18.62 14.59 -9.93
N VAL A 145 -17.89 15.59 -9.44
CA VAL A 145 -17.53 15.71 -8.02
C VAL A 145 -18.79 15.74 -7.13
N PRO A 146 -18.93 14.82 -6.16
CA PRO A 146 -20.05 14.83 -5.22
C PRO A 146 -20.05 16.07 -4.32
N LYS A 147 -21.24 16.49 -3.87
CA LYS A 147 -21.38 17.59 -2.89
C LYS A 147 -20.63 17.25 -1.59
N GLY A 148 -19.88 18.21 -1.04
CA GLY A 148 -19.14 18.03 0.22
C GLY A 148 -17.85 17.21 0.11
N GLN A 149 -17.41 16.77 -1.08
CA GLN A 149 -16.19 15.96 -1.23
C GLN A 149 -14.94 16.64 -0.64
N LYS A 150 -14.81 17.96 -0.80
CA LYS A 150 -13.70 18.75 -0.24
C LYS A 150 -13.60 18.64 1.29
N PHE A 151 -14.73 18.59 1.98
CA PHE A 151 -14.75 18.42 3.44
C PHE A 151 -14.15 17.07 3.85
N PHE A 152 -14.60 15.98 3.21
CA PHE A 152 -14.09 14.64 3.50
C PHE A 152 -12.59 14.50 3.18
N ILE A 153 -12.11 15.10 2.10
CA ILE A 153 -10.68 15.14 1.77
C ILE A 153 -9.88 15.89 2.86
N ASN A 154 -10.45 16.98 3.39
CA ASN A 154 -9.81 17.73 4.46
C ASN A 154 -9.81 17.00 5.80
N LEU A 155 -10.91 16.32 6.12
CA LEU A 155 -11.01 15.47 7.30
C LEU A 155 -10.02 14.31 7.24
N LEU A 156 -9.93 13.63 6.09
CA LEU A 156 -8.96 12.56 5.86
C LEU A 156 -7.53 13.03 6.08
N PHE A 157 -7.18 14.21 5.54
CA PHE A 157 -5.86 14.80 5.76
C PHE A 157 -5.60 15.11 7.24
N PHE A 158 -6.59 15.66 7.94
CA PHE A 158 -6.47 15.94 9.37
C PHE A 158 -6.21 14.65 10.16
N MET A 159 -6.95 13.57 9.87
CA MET A 159 -6.73 12.26 10.48
C MET A 159 -5.32 11.73 10.19
N ALA A 160 -4.84 11.86 8.95
CA ALA A 160 -3.47 11.50 8.59
C ALA A 160 -2.43 12.28 9.39
N CYS A 161 -2.60 13.60 9.59
CA CYS A 161 -1.72 14.39 10.43
C CYS A 161 -1.74 13.94 11.89
N VAL A 162 -2.92 13.62 12.44
CA VAL A 162 -3.06 13.09 13.80
C VAL A 162 -2.29 11.77 13.95
N VAL A 163 -2.42 10.87 12.97
CA VAL A 163 -1.67 9.61 12.95
C VAL A 163 -0.16 9.85 12.81
N ALA A 164 0.28 10.74 11.92
CA ALA A 164 1.70 11.02 11.72
C ALA A 164 2.35 11.58 13.00
N VAL A 165 1.72 12.57 13.62
CA VAL A 165 2.20 13.17 14.87
C VAL A 165 2.17 12.14 15.98
N GLY A 166 1.07 11.39 16.11
CA GLY A 166 0.91 10.33 17.11
C GLY A 166 1.92 9.19 16.97
N ALA A 167 2.24 8.78 15.74
CA ALA A 167 3.26 7.78 15.48
C ALA A 167 4.65 8.27 15.91
N VAL A 168 5.03 9.49 15.51
CA VAL A 168 6.34 10.05 15.85
C VAL A 168 6.46 10.24 17.38
N SER A 169 5.52 10.95 18.00
CA SER A 169 5.60 11.22 19.45
C SER A 169 5.40 9.96 20.28
N GLY A 170 4.39 9.14 19.94
CA GLY A 170 4.02 7.91 20.64
C GLY A 170 5.14 6.88 20.66
N ILE A 171 5.73 6.57 19.50
CA ILE A 171 6.83 5.60 19.41
C ILE A 171 8.02 6.06 20.24
N TYR A 172 8.35 7.37 20.20
CA TYR A 172 9.45 7.91 20.98
C TYR A 172 9.23 7.74 22.49
N VAL A 173 8.10 8.23 23.02
CA VAL A 173 7.84 8.17 24.46
C VAL A 173 7.60 6.75 24.96
N GLY A 174 6.97 5.90 24.14
CA GLY A 174 6.70 4.50 24.45
C GLY A 174 7.99 3.68 24.54
N GLN A 175 8.86 3.76 23.52
CA GLN A 175 10.09 2.98 23.52
C GLN A 175 11.18 3.53 24.45
N ARG A 176 11.13 4.82 24.81
CA ARG A 176 11.99 5.38 25.88
C ARG A 176 11.56 4.98 27.29
N GLY A 177 10.40 4.32 27.44
CA GLY A 177 9.88 3.93 28.75
C GLY A 177 9.44 5.13 29.61
N TRP A 178 9.06 6.25 28.99
CA TRP A 178 8.62 7.45 29.71
C TRP A 178 7.15 7.37 30.16
N ILE A 179 6.43 6.35 29.70
CA ILE A 179 5.03 6.08 29.99
C ILE A 179 4.85 4.62 30.41
N SER A 180 3.74 4.31 31.09
CA SER A 180 3.41 2.94 31.48
C SER A 180 3.11 2.05 30.27
N ASP A 181 3.23 0.72 30.44
CA ASP A 181 3.00 -0.26 29.37
C ASP A 181 1.57 -0.17 28.79
N GLU A 182 0.57 0.03 29.66
CA GLU A 182 -0.83 0.22 29.23
C GLU A 182 -0.99 1.49 28.37
N LEU A 183 -0.36 2.59 28.78
CA LEU A 183 -0.41 3.84 28.02
C LEU A 183 0.39 3.71 26.71
N SER A 184 1.48 2.94 26.72
CA SER A 184 2.30 2.64 25.54
C SER A 184 1.53 1.81 24.51
N TYR A 185 0.77 0.82 24.96
CA TYR A 185 -0.10 0.03 24.07
C TYR A 185 -1.13 0.90 23.34
N TRP A 186 -1.74 1.88 24.03
CA TRP A 186 -2.76 2.75 23.43
C TRP A 186 -2.21 3.92 22.63
N PHE A 187 -1.22 4.64 23.16
CA PHE A 187 -0.72 5.91 22.61
C PHE A 187 0.79 5.91 22.32
N GLY A 188 1.50 4.84 22.65
CA GLY A 188 2.93 4.71 22.44
C GLY A 188 3.27 3.76 21.30
N SER A 189 4.00 2.69 21.64
CA SER A 189 4.44 1.65 20.72
C SER A 189 3.89 0.28 21.11
N GLN A 190 3.30 -0.44 20.15
CA GLN A 190 2.86 -1.84 20.34
C GLN A 190 4.02 -2.85 20.31
N GLY A 191 5.19 -2.46 19.78
CA GLY A 191 6.40 -3.30 19.78
C GLY A 191 6.49 -4.34 18.67
N TRP A 192 5.52 -4.38 17.76
CA TRP A 192 5.55 -5.24 16.57
C TRP A 192 6.12 -4.50 15.37
N GLU A 193 7.09 -5.11 14.69
CA GLU A 193 7.64 -4.53 13.45
C GLU A 193 6.53 -4.32 12.40
N PHE A 194 6.55 -3.16 11.76
CA PHE A 194 5.55 -2.63 10.81
C PHE A 194 4.20 -2.22 11.42
N ILE A 195 3.91 -2.63 12.66
CA ILE A 195 2.69 -2.30 13.41
C ILE A 195 3.08 -1.75 14.77
N GLU A 196 3.96 -0.75 14.76
CA GLU A 196 4.48 -0.13 15.98
C GLU A 196 3.51 0.90 16.55
N LEU A 197 2.65 1.46 15.72
CA LEU A 197 1.66 2.49 16.07
C LEU A 197 0.81 2.11 17.29
N GLY A 198 0.68 2.97 18.31
CA GLY A 198 -0.26 2.74 19.41
C GLY A 198 -1.71 2.51 18.94
N ARG A 199 -2.46 1.68 19.68
CA ARG A 199 -3.79 1.19 19.28
C ARG A 199 -4.79 2.29 18.94
N PHE A 200 -4.77 3.41 19.67
CA PHE A 200 -5.65 4.55 19.40
C PHE A 200 -5.41 5.10 17.99
N PHE A 201 -4.14 5.35 17.65
CA PHE A 201 -3.78 5.90 16.35
C PHE A 201 -4.00 4.87 15.22
N GLN A 202 -3.87 3.57 15.50
CA GLN A 202 -4.24 2.51 14.57
C GLN A 202 -5.74 2.55 14.24
N TRP A 203 -6.62 2.76 15.21
CA TRP A 203 -8.05 2.96 14.94
C TRP A 203 -8.31 4.22 14.11
N VAL A 204 -7.60 5.33 14.38
CA VAL A 204 -7.70 6.55 13.56
C VAL A 204 -7.22 6.28 12.13
N LEU A 205 -6.15 5.51 11.95
CA LEU A 205 -5.65 5.09 10.63
C LEU A 205 -6.72 4.26 9.88
N LEU A 206 -7.29 3.23 10.52
CA LEU A 206 -8.34 2.38 9.93
C LEU A 206 -9.60 3.18 9.56
N ALA A 207 -10.01 4.09 10.43
CA ALA A 207 -11.12 5.01 10.15
C ALA A 207 -10.78 5.95 8.98
N GLY A 208 -9.53 6.41 8.88
CA GLY A 208 -9.04 7.21 7.76
C GLY A 208 -9.10 6.45 6.43
N PHE A 209 -8.62 5.21 6.39
CA PHE A 209 -8.70 4.36 5.19
C PHE A 209 -10.15 4.01 4.81
N THR A 210 -11.03 3.79 5.79
CA THR A 210 -12.45 3.59 5.54
C THR A 210 -13.09 4.86 4.96
N LEU A 211 -12.76 6.03 5.50
CA LEU A 211 -13.18 7.31 4.93
C LEU A 211 -12.65 7.50 3.50
N TRP A 212 -11.42 7.08 3.23
CA TRP A 212 -10.83 7.12 1.90
C TRP A 212 -11.60 6.24 0.89
N ILE A 213 -11.94 5.00 1.25
CA ILE A 213 -12.82 4.16 0.43
C ILE A 213 -14.18 4.84 0.21
N PHE A 214 -14.74 5.42 1.26
CA PHE A 214 -16.01 6.14 1.15
C PHE A 214 -15.92 7.31 0.14
N ILE A 215 -14.82 8.07 0.15
CA ILE A 215 -14.55 9.13 -0.83
C ILE A 215 -14.51 8.56 -2.26
N ILE A 216 -13.82 7.44 -2.48
CA ILE A 216 -13.76 6.76 -3.79
C ILE A 216 -15.14 6.26 -4.20
N TYR A 217 -15.84 5.55 -3.32
CA TYR A 217 -17.19 5.03 -3.55
C TYR A 217 -18.15 6.14 -4.00
N ARG A 218 -18.16 7.28 -3.31
CA ARG A 218 -19.04 8.40 -3.66
C ARG A 218 -18.79 8.93 -5.08
N ALA A 219 -17.55 8.90 -5.54
CA ALA A 219 -17.19 9.34 -6.87
C ALA A 219 -17.50 8.27 -7.94
N VAL A 220 -17.24 6.99 -7.65
CA VAL A 220 -17.41 5.90 -8.62
C VAL A 220 -18.86 5.39 -8.70
N LYS A 221 -19.66 5.53 -7.64
CA LYS A 221 -21.05 5.04 -7.55
C LYS A 221 -21.93 5.36 -8.78
N PRO A 222 -21.96 6.59 -9.33
CA PRO A 222 -22.80 6.90 -10.48
C PRO A 222 -22.43 6.12 -11.75
N TRP A 223 -21.20 5.62 -11.80
CA TRP A 223 -20.62 4.93 -12.95
C TRP A 223 -20.75 3.40 -12.83
N LEU A 224 -20.96 2.89 -11.61
CA LEU A 224 -21.11 1.47 -11.33
C LEU A 224 -22.46 0.95 -11.83
N SER A 225 -22.42 0.10 -12.85
CA SER A 225 -23.59 -0.60 -13.42
C SER A 225 -23.26 -2.07 -13.67
N ARG A 226 -24.26 -2.93 -13.88
CA ARG A 226 -24.04 -4.36 -14.18
C ARG A 226 -23.11 -4.60 -15.38
N LYS A 227 -23.10 -3.71 -16.36
CA LYS A 227 -22.24 -3.81 -17.56
C LYS A 227 -20.79 -3.40 -17.30
N ASN A 228 -20.54 -2.57 -16.28
CA ASN A 228 -19.25 -1.94 -16.01
C ASN A 228 -18.61 -2.43 -14.69
N PHE A 229 -19.13 -3.50 -14.11
CA PHE A 229 -18.75 -4.00 -12.78
C PHE A 229 -17.27 -4.41 -12.67
N TRP A 230 -16.66 -4.79 -13.80
CA TRP A 230 -15.30 -5.33 -13.91
C TRP A 230 -14.30 -4.40 -14.60
N SER A 231 -14.68 -3.14 -14.73
CA SER A 231 -13.86 -2.14 -15.38
C SER A 231 -12.81 -1.54 -14.44
N VAL A 232 -11.92 -0.74 -15.01
CA VAL A 232 -10.84 -0.07 -14.26
C VAL A 232 -11.33 0.75 -13.06
N PRO A 233 -12.38 1.62 -13.14
CA PRO A 233 -12.87 2.35 -11.97
C PRO A 233 -13.48 1.47 -10.89
N ALA A 234 -14.13 0.37 -11.29
CA ALA A 234 -14.70 -0.58 -10.36
C ALA A 234 -13.60 -1.38 -9.64
N TRP A 235 -12.59 -1.84 -10.38
CA TRP A 235 -11.40 -2.47 -9.83
C TRP A 235 -10.64 -1.59 -8.86
N LEU A 236 -10.59 -0.27 -9.10
CA LEU A 236 -10.02 0.64 -8.12
C LEU A 236 -10.79 0.59 -6.80
N LEU A 237 -12.13 0.60 -6.84
CA LEU A 237 -12.95 0.50 -5.63
C LEU A 237 -12.80 -0.86 -4.94
N TRP A 238 -12.84 -1.96 -5.69
CA TRP A 238 -12.69 -3.31 -5.14
C TRP A 238 -11.31 -3.54 -4.55
N GLY A 239 -10.25 -3.19 -5.29
CA GLY A 239 -8.87 -3.29 -4.84
C GLY A 239 -8.63 -2.45 -3.59
N SER A 240 -9.09 -1.20 -3.57
CA SER A 240 -9.02 -0.35 -2.37
C SER A 240 -9.80 -0.95 -1.19
N GLY A 241 -10.98 -1.52 -1.44
CA GLY A 241 -11.81 -2.17 -0.43
C GLY A 241 -11.11 -3.37 0.21
N VAL A 242 -10.60 -4.28 -0.61
CA VAL A 242 -9.87 -5.48 -0.18
C VAL A 242 -8.59 -5.09 0.55
N MET A 243 -7.84 -4.11 0.04
CA MET A 243 -6.64 -3.57 0.70
C MET A 243 -6.94 -3.12 2.13
N VAL A 244 -7.98 -2.30 2.34
CA VAL A 244 -8.33 -1.84 3.69
C VAL A 244 -8.91 -2.96 4.54
N LEU A 245 -9.61 -3.93 3.96
CA LEU A 245 -10.08 -5.10 4.70
C LEU A 245 -8.92 -5.87 5.33
N PHE A 246 -7.81 -6.07 4.60
CA PHE A 246 -6.61 -6.71 5.15
C PHE A 246 -5.97 -5.90 6.29
N LEU A 247 -6.03 -4.57 6.24
CA LEU A 247 -5.58 -3.74 7.36
C LEU A 247 -6.34 -4.02 8.67
N PHE A 248 -7.62 -4.38 8.62
CA PHE A 248 -8.40 -4.66 9.82
C PHE A 248 -7.93 -5.91 10.58
N PHE A 249 -7.19 -6.83 9.93
CA PHE A 249 -6.62 -7.99 10.62
C PHE A 249 -5.60 -7.61 11.69
N SER A 250 -4.99 -6.43 11.60
CA SER A 250 -4.06 -5.91 12.62
C SER A 250 -4.71 -5.65 13.98
N VAL A 251 -6.05 -5.58 14.04
CA VAL A 251 -6.79 -5.44 15.30
C VAL A 251 -6.81 -6.75 16.09
N LEU A 252 -6.67 -7.89 15.40
CA LEU A 252 -6.68 -9.23 16.02
C LEU A 252 -5.38 -9.57 16.74
N MET A 253 -4.35 -8.73 16.63
CA MET A 253 -3.09 -8.90 17.36
C MET A 253 -3.22 -8.33 18.77
N VAL A 254 -3.43 -9.15 19.79
CA VAL A 254 -3.53 -8.69 21.19
C VAL A 254 -2.27 -9.06 21.97
N PRO A 255 -1.79 -8.23 22.94
CA PRO A 255 -0.60 -8.54 23.72
C PRO A 255 -0.65 -9.85 24.53
N GLU A 256 -1.85 -10.34 24.84
CA GLU A 256 -2.03 -11.57 25.63
C GLU A 256 -2.05 -12.85 24.79
N ASP A 257 -2.10 -12.72 23.46
CA ASP A 257 -2.11 -13.89 22.58
C ASP A 257 -0.75 -14.56 22.50
N ASN A 258 -0.75 -15.83 22.08
CA ASN A 258 0.48 -16.52 21.75
C ASN A 258 1.23 -15.80 20.62
N PHE A 259 2.55 -15.67 20.75
CA PHE A 259 3.40 -14.99 19.75
C PHE A 259 3.13 -15.47 18.31
N ALA A 260 2.99 -16.79 18.08
CA ALA A 260 2.76 -17.32 16.74
C ALA A 260 1.41 -16.91 16.16
N VAL A 261 0.38 -16.74 17.01
CA VAL A 261 -0.95 -16.27 16.58
C VAL A 261 -0.90 -14.79 16.25
N SER A 262 -0.25 -13.97 17.08
CA SER A 262 -0.05 -12.55 16.81
C SER A 262 0.80 -12.33 15.55
N ASP A 263 1.83 -13.15 15.33
CA ASP A 263 2.68 -13.08 14.14
C ASP A 263 1.96 -13.51 12.87
N TYR A 264 1.08 -14.52 12.95
CA TYR A 264 0.17 -14.87 11.85
C TYR A 264 -0.71 -13.67 11.46
N TRP A 265 -1.35 -13.01 12.42
CA TRP A 265 -2.18 -11.82 12.13
C TRP A 265 -1.36 -10.62 11.66
N ARG A 266 -0.10 -10.50 12.14
CA ARG A 266 0.85 -9.49 11.66
C ARG A 266 1.11 -9.67 10.18
N TRP A 267 1.46 -10.88 9.73
CA TRP A 267 1.70 -11.13 8.30
C TRP A 267 0.42 -11.12 7.48
N MET A 268 -0.72 -11.55 8.03
CA MET A 268 -2.03 -11.37 7.38
C MET A 268 -2.34 -9.90 7.11
N THR A 269 -1.83 -9.01 7.96
CA THR A 269 -1.86 -7.58 7.70
C THR A 269 -0.76 -7.21 6.71
N VAL A 270 0.51 -7.31 7.11
CA VAL A 270 1.65 -6.76 6.36
C VAL A 270 1.76 -7.35 4.96
N HIS A 271 1.84 -8.67 4.82
CA HIS A 271 2.02 -9.33 3.53
C HIS A 271 0.82 -9.07 2.62
N MET A 272 -0.39 -9.45 3.05
CA MET A 272 -1.58 -9.31 2.20
C MET A 272 -1.89 -7.87 1.85
N TRP A 273 -1.80 -6.95 2.81
CA TRP A 273 -2.07 -5.53 2.56
C TRP A 273 -1.07 -4.93 1.58
N VAL A 274 0.23 -5.17 1.80
CA VAL A 274 1.30 -4.63 0.99
C VAL A 274 1.25 -5.22 -0.43
N GLU A 275 1.07 -6.53 -0.55
CA GLU A 275 0.99 -7.19 -1.85
C GLU A 275 -0.26 -6.78 -2.65
N VAL A 276 -1.44 -6.65 -2.02
CA VAL A 276 -2.63 -6.08 -2.73
C VAL A 276 -2.36 -4.65 -3.20
N THR A 277 -1.66 -3.85 -2.39
CA THR A 277 -1.36 -2.45 -2.73
C THR A 277 -0.41 -2.35 -3.93
N PHE A 278 0.67 -3.12 -3.91
CA PHE A 278 1.68 -3.08 -4.97
C PHE A 278 1.26 -3.83 -6.23
N GLU A 279 0.67 -5.01 -6.12
CA GLU A 279 0.40 -5.83 -7.30
C GLU A 279 -0.92 -5.49 -7.96
N VAL A 280 -1.99 -5.32 -7.18
CA VAL A 280 -3.33 -5.09 -7.75
C VAL A 280 -3.59 -3.60 -7.92
N PHE A 281 -3.50 -2.83 -6.84
CA PHE A 281 -3.91 -1.43 -6.85
C PHE A 281 -3.00 -0.54 -7.72
N THR A 282 -1.68 -0.72 -7.65
CA THR A 282 -0.74 0.00 -8.51
C THR A 282 -0.95 -0.37 -9.98
N THR A 283 -1.14 -1.66 -10.30
CA THR A 283 -1.43 -2.10 -11.68
C THR A 283 -2.70 -1.45 -12.23
N VAL A 284 -3.77 -1.38 -11.43
CA VAL A 284 -5.02 -0.71 -11.82
C VAL A 284 -4.79 0.77 -12.12
N ILE A 285 -4.03 1.48 -11.27
CA ILE A 285 -3.75 2.90 -11.44
C ILE A 285 -2.85 3.17 -12.65
N VAL A 286 -1.79 2.40 -12.82
CA VAL A 286 -0.87 2.55 -13.95
C VAL A 286 -1.58 2.23 -15.25
N ALA A 287 -2.33 1.12 -15.31
CA ALA A 287 -3.13 0.77 -16.48
C ALA A 287 -4.15 1.87 -16.80
N TYR A 288 -4.82 2.43 -15.79
CA TYR A 288 -5.71 3.57 -15.96
C TYR A 288 -4.99 4.80 -16.55
N LEU A 289 -3.83 5.15 -16.01
CA LEU A 289 -3.01 6.27 -16.49
C LEU A 289 -2.65 6.11 -17.96
N LEU A 290 -2.19 4.93 -18.34
CA LEU A 290 -1.83 4.62 -19.72
C LEU A 290 -3.04 4.72 -20.65
N VAL A 291 -4.22 4.26 -20.22
CA VAL A 291 -5.48 4.41 -20.99
C VAL A 291 -5.86 5.88 -21.15
N GLN A 292 -5.75 6.68 -20.09
CA GLN A 292 -6.09 8.11 -20.15
C GLN A 292 -5.11 8.91 -21.01
N MET A 293 -3.84 8.51 -21.05
CA MET A 293 -2.84 9.10 -21.93
C MET A 293 -2.96 8.65 -23.38
N GLY A 294 -3.88 7.73 -23.70
CA GLY A 294 -4.03 7.18 -25.04
C GLY A 294 -2.87 6.29 -25.46
N LEU A 295 -2.14 5.70 -24.50
CA LEU A 295 -0.99 4.83 -24.77
C LEU A 295 -1.35 3.35 -24.87
N VAL A 296 -2.46 2.94 -24.25
CA VAL A 296 -2.98 1.56 -24.31
C VAL A 296 -4.49 1.57 -24.43
N THR A 297 -5.03 0.51 -25.05
CA THR A 297 -6.48 0.33 -25.15
C THR A 297 -7.09 -0.05 -23.80
N ARG A 298 -8.36 0.30 -23.59
CA ARG A 298 -9.11 -0.09 -22.39
C ARG A 298 -9.17 -1.61 -22.21
N LEU A 299 -9.33 -2.34 -23.31
CA LEU A 299 -9.39 -3.80 -23.31
C LEU A 299 -8.08 -4.42 -22.82
N MET A 300 -6.93 -3.88 -23.23
CA MET A 300 -5.62 -4.30 -22.75
C MET A 300 -5.47 -4.10 -21.25
N ALA A 301 -5.80 -2.89 -20.77
CA ALA A 301 -5.74 -2.54 -19.35
C ALA A 301 -6.61 -3.48 -18.50
N GLU A 302 -7.86 -3.72 -18.90
CA GLU A 302 -8.77 -4.61 -18.16
C GLU A 302 -8.21 -6.05 -18.13
N ARG A 303 -7.70 -6.58 -19.25
CA ARG A 303 -7.11 -7.93 -19.31
C ARG A 303 -5.88 -8.09 -18.41
N ILE A 304 -4.96 -7.12 -18.41
CA ILE A 304 -3.75 -7.16 -17.58
C ILE A 304 -4.12 -7.08 -16.10
N ILE A 305 -5.08 -6.21 -15.73
CA ILE A 305 -5.58 -6.13 -14.35
C ILE A 305 -6.16 -7.48 -13.91
N PHE A 306 -6.95 -8.13 -14.77
CA PHE A 306 -7.51 -9.46 -14.46
C PHE A 306 -6.42 -10.51 -14.26
N LEU A 307 -5.41 -10.55 -15.12
CA LEU A 307 -4.28 -11.46 -14.98
C LEU A 307 -3.52 -11.21 -13.67
N ALA A 308 -3.24 -9.94 -13.35
CA ALA A 308 -2.57 -9.56 -12.11
C ALA A 308 -3.36 -9.99 -10.87
N VAL A 309 -4.67 -9.75 -10.85
CA VAL A 309 -5.55 -10.17 -9.73
C VAL A 309 -5.57 -11.69 -9.59
N MET A 310 -5.65 -12.44 -10.69
CA MET A 310 -5.65 -13.91 -10.63
C MET A 310 -4.32 -14.47 -10.13
N LEU A 311 -3.19 -13.91 -10.60
CA LEU A 311 -1.87 -14.31 -10.13
C LEU A 311 -1.73 -14.00 -8.64
N PHE A 312 -2.06 -12.79 -8.22
CA PHE A 312 -2.10 -12.38 -6.81
C PHE A 312 -2.89 -13.38 -5.95
N LEU A 313 -4.11 -13.75 -6.34
CA LEU A 313 -4.94 -14.68 -5.55
C LEU A 313 -4.31 -16.07 -5.40
N VAL A 314 -3.57 -16.54 -6.40
CA VAL A 314 -2.90 -17.84 -6.37
C VAL A 314 -1.59 -17.79 -5.60
N THR A 315 -0.81 -16.72 -5.76
CA THR A 315 0.53 -16.60 -5.19
C THR A 315 0.51 -15.98 -3.80
N ALA A 316 -0.02 -14.77 -3.64
CA ALA A 316 0.04 -13.99 -2.40
C ALA A 316 -0.70 -14.67 -1.25
N LEU A 317 -1.92 -15.17 -1.51
CA LEU A 317 -2.76 -15.78 -0.47
C LEU A 317 -2.08 -17.01 0.17
N ASN A 318 -1.41 -17.83 -0.65
CA ASN A 318 -0.66 -18.99 -0.18
C ASN A 318 0.76 -18.60 0.29
N GLY A 319 1.31 -17.56 -0.32
CA GLY A 319 2.65 -17.04 -0.11
C GLY A 319 2.88 -16.51 1.29
N ILE A 320 1.83 -16.07 2.00
CA ILE A 320 1.93 -15.55 3.36
C ILE A 320 2.70 -16.45 4.36
N SER A 321 2.74 -17.76 4.12
CA SER A 321 3.33 -18.73 5.04
C SER A 321 4.85 -18.93 4.87
N HIS A 322 5.52 -18.13 4.03
CA HIS A 322 6.94 -18.31 3.69
C HIS A 322 7.94 -17.78 4.73
#